data_AF-A0A2G5IJN1-F1
#
_entry.id   AF-A0A2G5IJN1-F1
#
_cell.length_a   1.000
_cell.length_b   1.000
_cell.length_c   1.000
_cell.angle_alpha   90.00
_cell.angle_beta   90.00
_cell.angle_gamma   90.00
#
_symmetry.space_group_name_H-M   'P 1'
#
loop_
_entity.id
_entity.type
_entity.pdbx_description
1 polymer ?
#
loop_
_entity_poly.entity_id
_entity_poly.type
_entity_poly.pdbx_seq_one_letter_code
_entity_poly.pdbx_strand_id
1 'polypeptide(L)'
;MSTEPRTATVNVLVTKPLEIEEPDWCAGAHDRAQFRPDIIHNGPETVATFDTSLGTIQYMRAWISHAPYGDLAPEPLPIIAVEIGGDALSVDPDGLRAFVATTRAHLDALDHLADEAERIRGGGQ
;
A
#
# COMPACT_ATOMS: atom_id res chain seq x y z
N MET A 1 -30.01 -44.21 33.98
CA MET A 1 -29.54 -43.32 32.90
C MET A 1 -29.63 -44.12 31.61
N SER A 2 -30.30 -43.61 30.57
CA SER A 2 -30.41 -44.34 29.30
C SER A 2 -29.03 -44.47 28.63
N THR A 3 -28.68 -45.67 28.19
CA THR A 3 -27.43 -46.00 27.50
C THR A 3 -27.58 -46.05 25.98
N GLU A 4 -28.74 -45.67 25.45
CA GLU A 4 -28.99 -45.67 24.01
C GLU A 4 -28.20 -44.55 23.31
N PRO A 5 -27.58 -44.81 22.14
CA PRO A 5 -26.85 -43.78 21.38
C PRO A 5 -27.74 -42.60 21.03
N ARG A 6 -27.27 -41.37 21.29
CA ARG A 6 -27.96 -40.13 20.92
C ARG A 6 -27.11 -39.30 19.95
N THR A 7 -27.78 -38.71 18.97
CA THR A 7 -27.17 -37.78 18.01
C THR A 7 -27.37 -36.34 18.49
N ALA A 8 -26.33 -35.52 18.37
CA ALA A 8 -26.40 -34.08 18.59
C ALA A 8 -25.85 -33.34 17.37
N THR A 9 -26.49 -32.23 17.00
CA THR A 9 -25.97 -31.31 15.98
C THR A 9 -25.12 -30.25 16.68
N VAL A 10 -23.89 -30.09 16.23
CA VAL A 10 -22.95 -29.08 16.73
C VAL A 10 -22.36 -28.31 15.55
N ASN A 11 -22.24 -26.99 15.70
CA ASN A 11 -21.56 -26.14 14.72
C ASN A 11 -20.07 -26.08 15.07
N VAL A 12 -19.21 -26.41 14.11
CA VAL A 12 -17.75 -26.36 14.27
C VAL A 12 -17.14 -25.49 13.16
N LEU A 13 -16.22 -24.60 13.53
CA LEU A 13 -15.36 -23.90 12.58
C LEU A 13 -14.18 -24.80 12.26
N VAL A 14 -13.97 -25.10 10.98
CA VAL A 14 -12.83 -25.91 10.51
C VAL A 14 -12.03 -25.06 9.53
N THR A 15 -10.76 -24.81 9.83
CA THR A 15 -9.83 -24.17 8.91
C THR A 15 -9.01 -25.23 8.18
N LYS A 16 -8.68 -24.95 6.92
CA LYS A 16 -7.79 -25.78 6.10
C LYS A 16 -6.87 -24.85 5.32
N PRO A 17 -5.65 -25.28 4.97
CA PRO A 17 -4.82 -24.54 4.02
C PRO A 17 -5.58 -24.29 2.72
N LEU A 18 -5.42 -23.09 2.16
CA LEU A 18 -5.93 -22.71 0.86
C LEU A 18 -4.73 -22.43 -0.03
N GLU A 19 -4.57 -23.23 -1.07
CA GLU A 19 -3.60 -22.96 -2.13
C GLU A 19 -4.23 -21.99 -3.13
N ILE A 20 -3.48 -20.94 -3.45
CA ILE A 20 -3.84 -19.94 -4.45
C ILE A 20 -2.64 -19.68 -5.37
N GLU A 21 -2.91 -19.22 -6.58
CA GLU A 21 -1.86 -18.74 -7.47
C GLU A 21 -1.46 -17.33 -7.06
N GLU A 22 -0.17 -17.13 -6.79
CA GLU A 22 0.40 -15.80 -6.58
C GLU A 22 0.83 -15.21 -7.92
N PRO A 23 0.56 -13.92 -8.17
CA PRO A 23 1.16 -13.21 -9.29
C PRO A 23 2.69 -13.23 -9.19
N ASP A 24 3.37 -13.27 -10.34
CA ASP A 24 4.84 -13.29 -10.43
C ASP A 24 5.53 -12.07 -9.81
N TRP A 25 4.82 -10.95 -9.73
CA TRP A 25 5.26 -9.71 -9.10
C TRP A 25 5.01 -9.66 -7.59
N CYS A 26 4.32 -10.64 -7.00
CA CYS A 26 4.02 -10.62 -5.57
C CYS A 26 5.30 -10.83 -4.73
N ALA A 27 5.44 -10.04 -3.66
CA ALA A 27 6.58 -10.14 -2.75
C ALA A 27 6.45 -11.28 -1.71
N GLY A 28 5.38 -12.09 -1.76
CA GLY A 28 5.26 -13.39 -1.08
C GLY A 28 4.95 -13.36 0.43
N ALA A 29 4.53 -12.24 1.00
CA ALA A 29 4.15 -12.15 2.41
C ALA A 29 2.63 -12.20 2.60
N HIS A 30 2.11 -13.37 2.97
CA HIS A 30 0.69 -13.62 3.25
C HIS A 30 0.50 -14.35 4.60
N ASP A 31 0.85 -13.72 5.72
CA ASP A 31 0.85 -14.38 7.03
C ASP A 31 -0.46 -14.21 7.84
N ARG A 32 -1.46 -13.47 7.33
CA ARG A 32 -2.56 -12.93 8.17
C ARG A 32 -4.00 -13.03 7.64
N ALA A 33 -4.24 -13.62 6.47
CA ALA A 33 -5.62 -13.72 5.96
C ALA A 33 -6.46 -14.70 6.82
N GLN A 34 -7.60 -14.24 7.34
CA GLN A 34 -8.53 -15.09 8.10
C GLN A 34 -9.64 -15.66 7.20
N PHE A 35 -10.03 -14.88 6.19
CA PHE A 35 -10.99 -15.23 5.17
C PHE A 35 -10.40 -15.04 3.78
N ARG A 36 -11.00 -15.71 2.78
CA ARG A 36 -10.55 -15.60 1.38
C ARG A 36 -10.55 -14.15 0.85
N PRO A 37 -11.52 -13.28 1.17
CA PRO A 37 -11.49 -11.87 0.75
C PRO A 37 -10.36 -11.05 1.39
N ASP A 38 -9.75 -11.52 2.48
CA ASP A 38 -8.64 -10.81 3.14
C ASP A 38 -7.29 -10.99 2.43
N ILE A 39 -7.26 -11.78 1.36
CA ILE A 39 -6.04 -12.09 0.62
C ILE A 39 -5.68 -10.90 -0.27
N ILE A 40 -4.56 -10.26 0.05
CA ILE A 40 -4.02 -9.11 -0.68
C ILE A 40 -2.60 -9.47 -1.15
N HIS A 41 -2.35 -9.37 -2.46
CA HIS A 41 -1.02 -9.42 -3.04
C HIS A 41 -0.40 -8.04 -3.07
N ASN A 42 0.76 -7.91 -2.42
CA ASN A 42 1.56 -6.69 -2.46
C ASN A 42 2.85 -6.97 -3.23
N GLY A 43 3.17 -6.06 -4.15
CA GLY A 43 4.45 -6.06 -4.86
C GLY A 43 5.57 -5.42 -4.03
N PRO A 44 6.79 -5.36 -4.57
CA PRO A 44 7.90 -4.66 -3.95
C PRO A 44 7.61 -3.17 -3.71
N GLU A 45 8.11 -2.64 -2.59
CA GLU A 45 7.99 -1.22 -2.28
C GLU A 45 9.02 -0.38 -3.04
N THR A 46 8.55 0.73 -3.63
CA THR A 46 9.36 1.84 -4.10
C THR A 46 9.35 2.93 -3.04
N VAL A 47 10.48 3.16 -2.38
CA VAL A 47 10.62 4.16 -1.32
C VAL A 47 11.25 5.45 -1.84
N ALA A 48 10.80 6.60 -1.34
CA ALA A 48 11.45 7.88 -1.55
C ALA A 48 12.02 8.40 -0.22
N THR A 49 13.30 8.72 -0.24
CA THR A 49 14.08 9.13 0.92
C THR A 49 14.86 10.41 0.65
N PHE A 50 15.10 11.20 1.69
CA PHE A 50 15.97 12.37 1.64
C PHE A 50 16.96 12.33 2.81
N ASP A 51 18.25 12.50 2.52
CA ASP A 51 19.31 12.51 3.52
C ASP A 51 19.48 13.90 4.13
N THR A 52 19.52 13.95 5.45
CA THR A 52 19.76 15.17 6.23
C THR A 52 20.96 14.98 7.15
N SER A 53 21.43 16.07 7.76
CA SER A 53 22.43 15.99 8.83
C SER A 53 21.96 15.21 10.06
N LEU A 54 20.66 14.97 10.20
CA LEU A 54 20.03 14.20 11.28
C LEU A 54 19.77 12.74 10.90
N GLY A 55 20.04 12.34 9.65
CA GLY A 55 19.80 11.01 9.12
C GLY A 55 18.88 11.01 7.89
N THR A 56 18.58 9.79 7.41
CA THR A 56 17.72 9.55 6.26
C THR A 56 16.24 9.59 6.65
N ILE A 57 15.47 10.44 5.97
CA ILE A 57 14.02 10.55 6.16
C ILE A 57 13.33 9.85 4.98
N GLN A 58 12.54 8.81 5.26
CA GLN A 58 11.58 8.27 4.29
C GLN A 58 10.30 9.09 4.35
N TYR A 59 9.89 9.68 3.23
CA TYR A 59 8.71 10.54 3.18
C TYR A 59 7.58 9.97 2.32
N MET A 60 7.86 8.94 1.51
CA MET A 60 6.88 8.26 0.69
C MET A 60 7.30 6.81 0.43
N ARG A 61 6.32 5.91 0.30
CA ARG A 61 6.49 4.62 -0.36
C ARG A 61 5.31 4.30 -1.26
N ALA A 62 5.51 3.50 -2.28
CA ALA A 62 4.44 3.04 -3.16
C ALA A 62 4.67 1.59 -3.59
N TRP A 63 3.60 0.84 -3.82
CA TRP A 63 3.66 -0.56 -4.26
C TRP A 63 2.40 -0.94 -5.03
N ILE A 64 2.47 -2.00 -5.83
CA ILE A 64 1.29 -2.60 -6.46
C ILE A 64 0.53 -3.38 -5.39
N SER A 65 -0.78 -3.16 -5.28
CA SER A 65 -1.67 -3.90 -4.38
C SER A 65 -2.83 -4.49 -5.16
N HIS A 66 -3.25 -5.70 -4.81
CA HIS A 66 -4.37 -6.38 -5.45
C HIS A 66 -5.03 -7.37 -4.48
N ALA A 67 -6.31 -7.18 -4.15
CA ALA A 67 -7.11 -8.22 -3.50
C ALA A 67 -8.04 -8.90 -4.53
N PRO A 68 -7.65 -10.05 -5.12
CA PRO A 68 -8.40 -10.71 -6.19
C PRO A 68 -9.77 -11.26 -5.75
N TYR A 69 -10.00 -11.34 -4.44
CA TYR A 69 -11.21 -11.90 -3.84
C TYR A 69 -11.98 -10.90 -2.98
N GLY A 70 -11.58 -9.63 -2.97
CA GLY A 70 -12.29 -8.59 -2.22
C GLY A 70 -13.59 -8.18 -2.90
N ASP A 71 -14.55 -7.73 -2.09
CA ASP A 71 -15.90 -7.35 -2.53
C ASP A 71 -16.02 -5.84 -2.90
N LEU A 72 -14.94 -5.06 -2.75
CA LEU A 72 -14.95 -3.60 -2.89
C LEU A 72 -14.29 -3.13 -4.19
N ALA A 73 -15.00 -2.32 -4.98
CA ALA A 73 -14.43 -1.63 -6.14
C ALA A 73 -13.30 -0.66 -5.70
N PRO A 74 -12.20 -0.52 -6.45
CA PRO A 74 -11.97 -0.94 -7.84
C PRO A 74 -11.41 -2.37 -8.03
N GLU A 75 -11.42 -3.22 -7.00
CA GLU A 75 -11.03 -4.62 -7.14
C GLU A 75 -12.02 -5.34 -8.07
N PRO A 76 -11.57 -6.29 -8.92
CA PRO A 76 -10.36 -7.12 -8.79
C PRO A 76 -9.24 -6.75 -9.76
N LEU A 77 -9.04 -5.47 -10.08
CA LEU A 77 -7.86 -5.05 -10.84
C LEU A 77 -6.75 -4.60 -9.90
N PRO A 78 -5.46 -4.88 -10.21
CA PRO A 78 -4.35 -4.32 -9.46
C PRO A 78 -4.38 -2.78 -9.46
N ILE A 79 -4.10 -2.22 -8.29
CA ILE A 79 -3.98 -0.78 -8.03
C ILE A 79 -2.58 -0.46 -7.53
N ILE A 80 -2.28 0.83 -7.39
CA ILE A 80 -1.07 1.31 -6.74
C ILE A 80 -1.47 1.91 -5.40
N ALA A 81 -0.92 1.35 -4.33
CA ALA A 81 -0.96 1.96 -3.01
C ALA A 81 0.19 2.97 -2.90
N VAL A 82 -0.11 4.17 -2.43
CA VAL A 82 0.87 5.23 -2.15
C VAL A 82 0.69 5.65 -0.71
N GLU A 83 1.75 5.59 0.08
CA GLU A 83 1.76 6.00 1.48
C GLU A 83 2.62 7.25 1.67
N ILE A 84 2.01 8.29 2.24
CA ILE A 84 2.65 9.58 2.53
C ILE A 84 2.30 9.95 3.97
N GLY A 85 3.32 10.19 4.80
CA GLY A 85 3.10 10.59 6.20
C GLY A 85 2.37 9.56 7.06
N GLY A 86 2.35 8.28 6.65
CA GLY A 86 1.65 7.19 7.34
C GLY A 86 0.21 6.95 6.86
N ASP A 87 -0.32 7.81 6.00
CA ASP A 87 -1.62 7.61 5.35
C ASP A 87 -1.44 6.97 3.98
N ALA A 88 -2.22 5.92 3.71
CA ALA A 88 -2.22 5.21 2.43
C ALA A 88 -3.42 5.59 1.58
N LEU A 89 -3.18 5.83 0.29
CA LEU A 89 -4.20 6.03 -0.73
C LEU A 89 -4.01 5.04 -1.88
N SER A 90 -5.12 4.64 -2.47
CA SER A 90 -5.16 3.73 -3.61
C SER A 90 -5.47 4.50 -4.88
N VAL A 91 -4.64 4.35 -5.91
CA VAL A 91 -4.83 4.96 -7.23
C VAL A 91 -4.67 3.94 -8.34
N ASP A 92 -5.36 4.19 -9.45
CA ASP A 92 -5.09 3.48 -10.69
C ASP A 92 -3.81 4.02 -11.37
N PRO A 93 -3.35 3.41 -12.47
CA PRO A 93 -2.15 3.87 -13.18
C PRO A 93 -2.20 5.31 -13.69
N ASP A 94 -3.37 5.81 -14.11
CA ASP A 94 -3.51 7.16 -14.64
C ASP A 94 -3.48 8.20 -13.50
N GLY A 95 -4.10 7.88 -12.36
CA GLY A 95 -4.01 8.62 -11.12
C GLY A 95 -2.58 8.74 -10.63
N LEU A 96 -1.79 7.65 -10.69
CA LEU A 96 -0.36 7.71 -10.34
C LEU A 96 0.43 8.61 -11.31
N ARG A 97 0.15 8.55 -12.62
CA ARG A 97 0.80 9.44 -13.60
C ARG A 97 0.46 10.91 -13.34
N ALA A 98 -0.79 11.21 -12.99
CA ALA A 98 -1.24 12.55 -12.63
C ALA A 98 -0.59 13.04 -11.33
N PHE A 99 -0.47 12.16 -10.33
CA PHE A 99 0.27 12.43 -9.09
C PHE A 99 1.72 12.80 -9.41
N VAL A 100 2.43 11.97 -10.18
CA VAL A 100 3.83 12.23 -10.57
C VAL A 100 3.98 13.57 -11.31
N ALA A 101 3.07 13.89 -12.23
CA ALA A 101 3.10 15.18 -12.94
C ALA A 101 2.94 16.37 -11.99
N THR A 102 1.98 16.29 -11.06
CA THR A 102 1.76 17.32 -10.04
C THR A 102 2.96 17.46 -9.10
N THR A 103 3.53 16.34 -8.65
CA THR A 103 4.71 16.34 -7.78
C THR A 103 5.90 17.01 -8.46
N ARG A 104 6.17 16.72 -9.74
CA ARG A 104 7.26 17.38 -10.49
C ARG A 104 7.10 18.90 -10.52
N ALA A 105 5.90 19.39 -10.84
CA ALA A 105 5.63 20.83 -10.82
C ALA A 105 5.81 21.45 -9.42
N HIS A 106 5.52 20.69 -8.35
CA HIS A 106 5.76 21.14 -6.99
C HIS A 106 7.25 21.17 -6.64
N LEU A 107 8.04 20.22 -7.13
CA LEU A 107 9.49 20.23 -6.98
C LEU A 107 10.11 21.46 -7.67
N ASP A 108 9.66 21.81 -8.88
CA ASP A 108 10.10 23.04 -9.55
C ASP A 108 9.80 24.30 -8.70
N ALA A 109 8.64 24.32 -8.01
CA ALA A 109 8.30 25.41 -7.11
C ALA A 109 9.17 25.45 -5.84
N LEU A 110 9.63 24.29 -5.35
CA LEU A 110 10.58 24.21 -4.23
C LEU A 110 11.97 24.71 -4.63
N ASP A 111 12.40 24.45 -5.86
CA ASP A 111 13.66 25.00 -6.39
C ASP A 111 13.59 26.54 -6.44
N HIS A 112 12.48 27.11 -6.93
CA HIS A 112 12.29 28.56 -6.88
C HIS A 112 12.26 29.13 -5.46
N LEU A 113 11.70 28.39 -4.50
CA LEU A 113 11.73 28.78 -3.10
C LEU A 113 13.17 28.77 -2.53
N ALA A 114 14.00 27.82 -2.96
CA ALA A 114 15.41 27.78 -2.60
C ALA A 114 16.17 29.00 -3.16
N ASP A 115 15.97 29.32 -4.45
CA ASP A 115 16.55 30.52 -5.09
C ASP A 115 16.18 31.80 -4.34
N GLU A 116 14.91 31.92 -3.94
CA GLU A 116 14.40 33.04 -3.17
C GLU A 116 15.05 33.13 -1.78
N ALA A 117 15.21 31.99 -1.11
CA ALA A 117 15.88 31.93 0.18
C ALA A 117 17.36 32.36 0.08
N GLU A 118 18.05 31.99 -1.00
CA GLU A 118 19.41 32.44 -1.28
C GLU A 118 19.47 33.95 -1.53
N ARG A 119 18.55 34.49 -2.33
CA ARG A 119 18.42 35.93 -2.59
C ARG A 119 18.24 36.73 -1.30
N ILE A 120 17.34 36.28 -0.42
CA ILE A 120 17.09 36.92 0.88
C ILE A 120 18.33 36.84 1.78
N ARG A 121 19.01 35.69 1.82
CA ARG A 121 20.26 35.53 2.58
C ARG A 121 21.39 36.42 2.04
N GLY A 122 21.39 36.70 0.75
CA GLY A 122 22.31 37.64 0.09
C GLY A 122 21.98 39.12 0.30
N GLY A 123 20.90 39.45 1.01
CA GLY A 123 20.49 40.83 1.31
C GLY A 123 19.52 41.47 0.31
N GLY A 124 18.93 40.69 -0.61
CA GLY A 124 17.86 41.19 -1.48
C GLY A 124 16.53 41.28 -0.73
N GLN A 125 15.89 42.45 -0.72
CA GLN A 125 14.48 42.61 -0.31
C GLN A 125 13.53 42.00 -1.33
#